data_AF-A0A3M5VGI7-F1
#
_entry.id   AF-A0A3M5VGI7-F1
#
_cell.length_a   1.000
_cell.length_b   1.000
_cell.length_c   1.000
_cell.angle_alpha   90.00
_cell.angle_beta   90.00
_cell.angle_gamma   90.00
#
_symmetry.space_group_name_H-M   'P 1'
#
loop_
_entity.id
_entity.type
_entity.pdbx_description
1 polymer ?
#
loop_
_entity_poly.entity_id
_entity_poly.type
_entity_poly.pdbx_seq_one_letter_code
_entity_poly.pdbx_strand_id
1 'polypeptide(L)'
;MQDCEGTGLIGNAGNQAKARVKFRNALATGDYFISIGIASRQSEEIVPHDRRYDSIHFVVEPTPKLLGLIDLGASMEIEPVIVDV
;
A
#
# COMPACT_ATOMS: atom_id res chain seq x y z
N MET A 1 6.74 -4.03 6.81
CA MET A 1 5.52 -4.67 7.37
C MET A 1 4.83 -3.58 8.18
N GLN A 2 3.56 -3.25 7.91
CA GLN A 2 2.86 -2.32 8.81
C GLN A 2 2.50 -3.10 10.07
N ASP A 3 3.01 -2.66 11.21
CA ASP A 3 2.71 -3.26 12.51
C ASP A 3 1.35 -2.75 12.99
N CYS A 4 0.45 -3.68 13.28
CA CYS A 4 -0.83 -3.37 13.92
C CYS A 4 -0.62 -3.38 15.43
N GLU A 5 -0.47 -2.21 16.05
CA GLU A 5 -0.44 -2.13 17.52
C GLU A 5 -1.80 -2.54 18.11
N GLY A 6 -1.78 -3.34 19.18
CA GLY A 6 -2.98 -3.72 19.94
C GLY A 6 -3.58 -5.10 19.66
N THR A 7 -2.88 -6.02 18.98
CA THR A 7 -3.39 -7.36 18.63
C THR A 7 -3.18 -8.45 19.69
N GLY A 8 -2.84 -8.10 20.94
CA GLY A 8 -2.50 -9.06 22.00
C GLY A 8 -3.57 -10.10 22.39
N LEU A 9 -4.76 -10.05 21.79
CA LEU A 9 -5.88 -10.98 22.00
C LEU A 9 -6.29 -11.78 20.74
N ILE A 10 -5.58 -11.61 19.63
CA ILE A 10 -5.95 -12.19 18.33
C ILE A 10 -4.93 -13.27 17.94
N GLY A 11 -5.39 -14.45 17.50
CA GLY A 11 -4.51 -15.53 17.02
C GLY A 11 -4.69 -16.88 17.72
N ASN A 12 -5.46 -16.95 18.81
CA ASN A 12 -5.84 -18.22 19.42
C ASN A 12 -6.89 -18.96 18.59
N ALA A 13 -6.91 -20.29 18.71
CA ALA A 13 -7.91 -21.13 18.07
C ALA A 13 -9.34 -20.67 18.45
N GLY A 14 -10.20 -20.52 17.45
CA GLY A 14 -11.58 -20.06 17.62
C GLY A 14 -11.77 -18.53 17.56
N ASN A 15 -10.69 -17.74 17.61
CA ASN A 15 -10.80 -16.29 17.49
C ASN A 15 -10.98 -15.86 16.03
N GLN A 16 -11.76 -14.81 15.82
CA GLN A 16 -11.94 -14.17 14.53
C GLN A 16 -11.45 -12.72 14.59
N ALA A 17 -10.94 -12.22 13.46
CA ALA A 17 -10.43 -10.86 13.36
C ALA A 17 -10.82 -10.26 12.02
N LYS A 18 -11.00 -8.94 12.02
CA LYS A 18 -11.17 -8.16 10.79
C LYS A 18 -10.00 -7.20 10.65
N ALA A 19 -9.10 -7.49 9.73
CA ALA A 19 -8.06 -6.56 9.33
C ALA A 19 -8.62 -5.53 8.33
N ARG A 20 -8.14 -4.28 8.41
CA ARG A 20 -8.43 -3.23 7.43
C ARG A 20 -7.12 -2.58 7.02
N VAL A 21 -6.85 -2.58 5.71
CA VAL A 21 -5.78 -1.79 5.11
C VAL A 21 -6.43 -0.62 4.36
N LYS A 22 -5.91 0.59 4.56
CA LYS A 22 -6.31 1.79 3.83
C LYS A 22 -5.06 2.43 3.23
N PHE A 23 -5.10 2.73 1.95
CA PHE A 23 -4.02 3.41 1.25
C PHE A 23 -4.60 4.47 0.30
N ARG A 24 -3.78 5.47 -0.05
CA ARG A 24 -4.10 6.39 -1.15
C ARG A 24 -3.68 5.73 -2.44
N ASN A 25 -4.60 5.57 -3.39
CA ASN A 25 -4.24 5.12 -4.72
C ASN A 25 -3.50 6.25 -5.44
N ALA A 26 -2.18 6.12 -5.54
CA ALA A 26 -1.29 7.00 -6.29
C ALA A 26 -0.69 6.26 -7.49
N LEU A 27 -1.28 5.14 -7.91
CA LEU A 27 -0.81 4.35 -9.04
C LEU A 27 -1.27 4.99 -10.35
N ALA A 28 -0.48 4.82 -11.41
CA ALA A 28 -0.93 5.15 -12.76
C ALA A 28 -1.96 4.14 -13.29
N THR A 29 -2.61 4.47 -14.39
CA THR A 29 -3.58 3.60 -15.06
C THR A 29 -2.97 2.25 -15.41
N GLY A 30 -3.71 1.17 -15.13
CA GLY A 30 -3.29 -0.19 -15.45
C GLY A 30 -3.90 -1.26 -14.56
N ASP A 31 -3.46 -2.49 -14.80
CA ASP A 31 -3.85 -3.69 -14.08
C ASP A 31 -2.81 -4.03 -13.00
N TYR A 32 -3.28 -4.10 -11.76
CA TYR A 32 -2.46 -4.48 -10.61
C TYR A 32 -3.04 -5.72 -9.94
N PHE A 33 -2.20 -6.48 -9.26
CA PHE A 33 -2.61 -7.62 -8.45
C PHE A 33 -2.20 -7.40 -7.01
N ILE A 34 -3.15 -7.59 -6.09
CA ILE A 34 -2.91 -7.49 -4.65
C ILE A 34 -2.81 -8.90 -4.07
N SER A 35 -1.66 -9.17 -3.46
CA SER A 35 -1.41 -10.36 -2.65
C SER A 35 -1.69 -10.08 -1.18
N ILE A 36 -2.33 -11.03 -0.48
CA ILE A 36 -2.62 -10.93 0.97
C ILE A 36 -2.06 -12.15 1.69
N GLY A 37 -1.52 -11.97 2.90
CA GLY A 37 -1.07 -13.08 3.72
C GLY A 37 -1.26 -12.82 5.21
N ILE A 38 -1.31 -13.90 5.97
CA ILE A 38 -1.33 -13.88 7.44
C ILE A 38 -0.16 -14.72 7.93
N ALA A 39 0.60 -14.17 8.88
CA ALA A 39 1.73 -14.84 9.50
C ALA A 39 1.75 -14.50 10.99
N SER A 40 2.24 -15.43 11.82
CA SER A 40 2.65 -15.11 13.18
C SER A 40 4.13 -14.75 13.19
N ARG A 41 4.51 -13.94 14.17
CA ARG A 41 5.90 -13.62 14.47
C ARG A 41 6.20 -14.05 15.90
N GLN A 42 7.20 -14.90 16.07
CA GLN A 42 7.71 -15.32 17.38
C GLN A 42 9.19 -14.94 17.44
N SER A 43 9.50 -13.89 18.21
CA SER A 43 10.83 -13.24 18.17
C SER A 43 11.21 -12.84 16.73
N GLU A 44 12.30 -13.39 16.19
CA GLU A 44 12.80 -13.12 14.84
C GLU A 44 12.24 -14.08 13.77
N GLU A 45 11.51 -15.12 14.17
CA GLU A 45 10.94 -16.09 13.24
C GLU A 45 9.54 -15.64 12.78
N ILE A 46 9.33 -15.64 11.47
CA ILE A 46 8.04 -15.38 10.83
C ILE A 46 7.50 -16.69 10.28
N VAL A 47 6.39 -17.17 10.84
CA VAL A 47 5.71 -18.40 10.40
C VAL A 47 4.48 -18.03 9.56
N PRO A 48 4.49 -18.25 8.24
CA PRO A 48 3.34 -17.98 7.39
C PRO A 48 2.21 -18.98 7.63
N HIS A 49 0.97 -18.50 7.79
CA HIS A 49 -0.22 -19.34 7.99
C HIS A 49 -1.09 -19.45 6.74
N ASP A 50 -1.28 -18.35 6.02
CA ASP A 50 -1.95 -18.32 4.72
C ASP A 50 -1.29 -17.29 3.81
N ARG A 51 -1.21 -17.60 2.51
CA ARG A 51 -0.68 -16.71 1.48
C ARG A 51 -1.55 -16.82 0.23
N ARG A 52 -2.20 -15.72 -0.11
CA ARG A 52 -3.05 -15.57 -1.29
C ARG A 52 -2.33 -14.64 -2.26
N TYR A 53 -1.50 -15.23 -3.12
CA TYR A 53 -0.77 -14.48 -4.14
C TYR A 53 -1.70 -14.05 -5.29
N ASP A 54 -1.50 -12.82 -5.77
CA ASP A 54 -2.20 -12.18 -6.89
C ASP A 54 -3.73 -12.38 -6.89
N SER A 55 -4.29 -12.44 -5.67
CA SER A 55 -5.65 -12.93 -5.43
C SER A 55 -6.75 -11.90 -5.69
N ILE A 56 -6.37 -10.64 -5.86
CA ILE A 56 -7.29 -9.53 -6.11
C ILE A 56 -6.76 -8.75 -7.30
N HIS A 57 -7.50 -8.78 -8.41
CA HIS A 57 -7.26 -7.90 -9.55
C HIS A 57 -7.79 -6.50 -9.22
N PHE A 58 -6.89 -5.52 -9.29
CA PHE A 58 -7.15 -4.12 -8.96
C PHE A 58 -6.88 -3.26 -10.18
N VAL A 59 -7.96 -2.77 -10.80
CA VAL A 59 -7.89 -1.94 -12.01
C VAL A 59 -7.84 -0.47 -11.61
N VAL A 60 -6.85 0.25 -12.12
CA VAL A 60 -6.77 1.71 -12.02
C VAL A 60 -7.18 2.30 -13.36
N GLU A 61 -8.30 3.02 -13.36
CA GLU A 61 -8.86 3.63 -14.58
C GLU A 61 -7.95 4.73 -15.16
N PRO A 62 -8.14 5.09 -16.44
CA PRO A 62 -7.50 6.25 -17.06
C PRO A 62 -7.64 7.52 -16.22
N THR A 63 -6.51 8.14 -15.88
CA THR A 63 -6.47 9.48 -15.27
C THR A 63 -6.09 10.53 -16.32
N PRO A 64 -6.63 11.75 -16.26
CA PRO A 64 -6.23 12.83 -17.17
C PRO A 64 -4.76 13.27 -16.99
N LYS A 65 -4.07 12.81 -15.93
CA LYS A 65 -2.66 13.10 -15.69
C LYS A 65 -1.78 12.04 -16.37
N LEU A 66 -0.80 12.48 -17.17
CA LEU A 66 0.28 11.59 -17.61
C LEU A 66 1.20 11.33 -16.42
N LEU A 67 1.05 10.16 -15.82
CA LEU A 67 1.91 9.65 -14.75
C LEU A 67 2.80 8.54 -15.32
N GLY A 68 3.98 8.36 -14.71
CA GLY A 68 4.81 7.17 -14.94
C GLY A 68 4.19 5.94 -14.27
N LEU A 69 4.86 5.35 -13.27
CA LEU A 69 4.31 4.23 -12.50
C LEU A 69 3.46 4.70 -11.30
N ILE A 70 3.91 5.74 -10.60
CA ILE A 70 3.26 6.29 -9.41
C ILE A 70 3.30 7.82 -9.40
N ASP A 71 2.30 8.45 -8.79
CA ASP A 71 2.28 9.88 -8.44
C ASP A 71 3.06 10.10 -7.13
N LEU A 72 4.23 10.72 -7.24
CA LEU A 72 5.07 11.07 -6.08
C LEU A 72 4.57 12.31 -5.32
N GLY A 73 3.57 13.02 -5.85
CA GLY A 73 3.09 14.27 -5.25
C GLY A 73 4.11 15.41 -5.30
N ALA A 74 5.03 15.38 -6.26
CA ALA A 74 6.04 16.43 -6.42
C ALA A 74 5.40 17.75 -6.88
N SER A 75 5.90 18.86 -6.32
CA SER A 75 5.61 20.22 -6.78
C SER A 75 6.87 20.87 -7.33
N MET A 76 6.69 21.82 -8.25
CA MET A 76 7.77 22.62 -8.82
C MET A 76 7.28 24.07 -8.92
N GLU A 77 8.15 25.00 -8.54
CA GLU A 77 7.89 26.44 -8.57
C GLU A 77 8.99 27.13 -9.38
N ILE A 78 8.62 28.19 -10.09
CA ILE A 78 9.56 29.04 -10.83
C ILE A 78 9.26 30.48 -10.44
N GLU A 79 10.29 31.20 -9.97
CA GLU A 79 10.19 32.61 -9.61
C GLU A 79 10.87 33.48 -10.68
N PRO A 80 10.22 34.57 -11.15
CA PRO A 80 10.84 35.50 -12.08
C PRO A 80 11.92 36.31 -11.36
N VAL A 81 13.10 36.40 -11.99
CA VAL A 81 14.20 37.26 -11.53
C VAL A 81 14.21 38.53 -12.38
N ILE A 82 13.99 39.68 -11.74
CA ILE A 82 14.19 40.99 -12.39
C ILE A 82 15.69 41.25 -12.44
N VAL A 83 16.20 41.48 -13.65
CA VAL A 83 17.60 41.84 -13.88
C VAL A 83 17.64 43.32 -14.21
N ASP A 84 18.33 44.12 -13.40
CA ASP A 84 18.57 45.54 -13.71
C ASP A 84 19.48 45.62 -14.95
N VAL A 85 18.97 46.19 -16.04
CA VAL A 85 19.68 46.45 -17.30
C VAL A 85 20.06 47.92 -17.39
#